data_AF-A0A803MN57-F1
#
_entry.id   AF-A0A803MN57-F1
#
_cell.length_a   1.000
_cell.length_b   1.000
_cell.length_c   1.000
_cell.angle_alpha   90.00
_cell.angle_beta   90.00
_cell.angle_gamma   90.00
#
_symmetry.space_group_name_H-M   'P 1'
#
loop_
_entity.id
_entity.type
_entity.pdbx_description
1 polymer ?
#
loop_
_entity_poly.entity_id
_entity_poly.type
_entity_poly.pdbx_seq_one_letter_code
_entity_poly.pdbx_strand_id
1 'polypeptide(L)'
;MIGVGLEDEITVNILEKKIQTLKQGGDDFKKYFVMYVCSTFLAPVANRVIDNKIIKYCDNVKEIPNLDWCSYILENLCNAVQRLKNNKNKEARSGISGCILVLQIAYFHHIAFRGHPEPIELPLIKHWTDEKIKTRISKEAKTSFGQGELQKESYPVCAKEGRFNASQHFATRRYVTYEIPSSLFSDIEIHEKARDELEEDLMLLLRYTSLFSMLHADHINAITQRLRDVANRNTILAEEVEIVT
;
A
#
# COMPACT_ATOMS: atom_id res chain seq x y z
N MET A 1 -31.50 -24.06 -7.14
CA MET A 1 -30.34 -24.96 -7.00
C MET A 1 -29.74 -25.12 -8.39
N ILE A 2 -28.69 -24.37 -8.71
CA ILE A 2 -27.94 -24.54 -9.96
C ILE A 2 -26.69 -25.33 -9.57
N GLY A 3 -26.51 -26.50 -10.18
CA GLY A 3 -25.31 -27.30 -10.04
C GLY A 3 -24.12 -26.49 -10.55
N VAL A 4 -23.29 -26.03 -9.62
CA VAL A 4 -22.00 -25.41 -9.92
C VAL A 4 -21.00 -26.55 -9.89
N GLY A 5 -20.70 -27.08 -11.08
CA GLY A 5 -19.48 -27.86 -11.29
C GLY A 5 -18.27 -26.98 -10.97
N LEU A 6 -17.28 -27.59 -10.32
CA LEU A 6 -15.98 -26.99 -10.10
C LEU A 6 -15.38 -26.54 -11.45
N GLU A 7 -14.83 -25.31 -11.48
CA GLU A 7 -13.88 -24.79 -12.48
C GLU A 7 -14.39 -24.16 -13.81
N ASP A 8 -15.45 -23.35 -13.78
CA ASP A 8 -15.60 -22.30 -14.81
C ASP A 8 -15.13 -20.94 -14.25
N GLU A 9 -14.03 -20.40 -14.80
CA GLU A 9 -13.50 -19.09 -14.45
C GLU A 9 -14.56 -17.98 -14.69
N ILE A 10 -14.95 -17.27 -13.63
CA ILE A 10 -15.81 -16.09 -13.78
C ILE A 10 -14.96 -14.96 -14.34
N THR A 11 -15.34 -14.43 -15.49
CA THR A 11 -14.66 -13.29 -16.13
C THR A 11 -15.48 -12.01 -16.02
N VAL A 12 -14.81 -10.86 -16.12
CA VAL A 12 -15.43 -9.52 -16.11
C VAL A 12 -16.54 -9.41 -17.17
N ASN A 13 -16.34 -9.98 -18.37
CA ASN A 13 -17.33 -9.93 -19.45
C ASN A 13 -18.63 -10.69 -19.09
N ILE A 14 -18.52 -11.78 -18.32
CA ILE A 14 -19.70 -12.53 -17.85
C ILE A 14 -20.47 -11.67 -16.85
N LEU A 15 -19.77 -10.99 -15.93
CA LEU A 15 -20.40 -10.09 -14.98
C LEU A 15 -21.12 -8.93 -15.66
N GLU A 16 -20.49 -8.29 -16.65
CA GLU A 16 -21.09 -7.19 -17.41
C GLU A 16 -22.42 -7.62 -18.06
N LYS A 17 -22.43 -8.76 -18.75
CA LYS A 17 -23.64 -9.32 -19.35
C LYS A 17 -24.71 -9.60 -18.30
N LYS A 18 -24.36 -10.20 -17.15
CA LYS A 18 -25.31 -10.50 -16.07
C LYS A 18 -25.90 -9.23 -15.45
N ILE A 19 -25.09 -8.21 -15.20
CA ILE A 19 -25.57 -6.94 -14.61
C ILE A 19 -26.60 -6.28 -15.55
N GLN A 20 -26.38 -6.32 -16.87
CA GLN A 20 -27.31 -5.76 -17.86
C GLN A 20 -28.67 -6.47 -17.91
N THR A 21 -28.73 -7.77 -17.57
CA THR A 21 -30.01 -8.50 -17.52
C THR A 21 -30.79 -8.25 -16.23
N LEU A 22 -30.11 -7.86 -15.15
CA LEU A 22 -30.70 -7.66 -13.82
C LEU A 22 -31.28 -6.25 -13.62
N LYS A 23 -32.20 -5.86 -14.52
CA LYS A 23 -32.80 -4.50 -14.52
C LYS A 23 -33.63 -4.17 -13.27
N GLN A 24 -34.14 -5.19 -12.59
CA GLN A 24 -34.92 -5.00 -11.36
C GLN A 24 -34.05 -4.85 -10.10
N GLY A 25 -32.72 -4.95 -10.24
CA GLY A 25 -31.81 -4.92 -9.11
C GLY A 25 -31.87 -6.20 -8.29
N GLY A 26 -31.91 -6.06 -6.96
CA GLY A 26 -31.91 -7.18 -6.03
C GLY A 26 -30.51 -7.64 -5.60
N ASP A 27 -30.46 -8.74 -4.85
CA ASP A 27 -29.23 -9.22 -4.24
C ASP A 27 -28.24 -9.76 -5.28
N ASP A 28 -28.73 -10.44 -6.32
CA ASP A 28 -27.88 -10.87 -7.44
C ASP A 28 -27.24 -9.68 -8.16
N PHE A 29 -27.98 -8.58 -8.36
CA PHE A 29 -27.42 -7.36 -8.94
C PHE A 29 -26.31 -6.81 -8.05
N LYS A 30 -26.55 -6.64 -6.74
CA LYS A 30 -25.53 -6.14 -5.79
C LYS A 30 -24.28 -7.01 -5.81
N LYS A 31 -24.46 -8.34 -5.77
CA LYS A 31 -23.39 -9.33 -5.82
C LYS A 31 -22.52 -9.15 -7.06
N TYR A 32 -23.12 -9.20 -8.25
CA TYR A 32 -22.37 -9.09 -9.50
C TYR A 32 -21.78 -7.70 -9.71
N PHE A 33 -22.50 -6.65 -9.31
CA PHE A 33 -22.02 -5.27 -9.39
C PHE A 33 -20.77 -5.06 -8.54
N VAL A 34 -20.78 -5.51 -7.28
CA VAL A 34 -19.60 -5.38 -6.40
C VAL A 34 -18.42 -6.19 -6.94
N MET A 35 -18.64 -7.42 -7.42
CA MET A 35 -17.58 -8.21 -8.08
C MET A 35 -17.00 -7.44 -9.28
N TYR A 36 -17.85 -6.87 -10.13
CA TYR A 36 -17.44 -6.13 -11.31
C TYR A 36 -16.62 -4.89 -10.95
N VAL A 37 -17.10 -4.06 -10.02
CA VAL A 37 -16.40 -2.85 -9.56
C VAL A 37 -15.06 -3.22 -8.90
N CYS A 38 -15.02 -4.29 -8.11
CA CYS A 38 -13.79 -4.77 -7.51
C CYS A 38 -12.75 -5.15 -8.56
N SER A 39 -13.15 -5.90 -9.59
CA SER A 39 -12.21 -6.44 -10.58
C SER A 39 -11.89 -5.53 -11.76
N THR A 40 -12.63 -4.42 -11.94
CA THR A 40 -12.37 -3.46 -13.02
C THR A 40 -11.78 -2.16 -12.54
N PHE A 41 -12.11 -1.74 -11.31
CA PHE A 41 -11.85 -0.38 -10.85
C PHE A 41 -11.06 -0.32 -9.54
N LEU A 42 -11.45 -1.10 -8.53
CA LEU A 42 -10.77 -1.07 -7.22
C LEU A 42 -9.49 -1.91 -7.20
N ALA A 43 -9.51 -3.06 -7.85
CA ALA A 43 -8.40 -3.99 -7.95
C ALA A 43 -8.38 -4.64 -9.35
N PRO A 44 -8.11 -3.85 -10.41
CA PRO A 44 -8.04 -4.36 -11.77
C PRO A 44 -7.07 -5.54 -11.91
N VAL A 45 -7.57 -6.62 -12.50
CA VAL A 45 -6.84 -7.86 -12.76
C VAL A 45 -6.50 -7.98 -14.24
N ALA A 46 -5.24 -8.27 -14.56
CA ALA A 46 -4.74 -8.29 -15.94
C ALA A 46 -5.40 -9.39 -16.80
N ASN A 47 -5.71 -10.54 -16.21
CA ASN A 47 -6.34 -11.67 -16.88
C ASN A 47 -7.88 -11.55 -16.98
N ARG A 48 -8.49 -10.49 -16.43
CA ARG A 48 -9.95 -10.30 -16.36
C ARG A 48 -10.73 -11.45 -15.69
N VAL A 49 -10.05 -12.33 -14.96
CA VAL A 49 -10.65 -13.40 -14.16
C VAL A 49 -10.82 -12.88 -12.74
N ILE A 50 -12.03 -13.04 -12.19
CA ILE A 50 -12.37 -12.54 -10.86
C ILE A 50 -11.63 -13.36 -9.79
N ASP A 51 -11.03 -12.69 -8.82
CA ASP A 51 -10.40 -13.37 -7.67
C ASP A 51 -11.46 -14.17 -6.90
N ASN A 52 -11.18 -15.46 -6.68
CA ASN A 52 -12.01 -16.36 -5.89
C ASN A 52 -12.33 -15.83 -4.49
N LYS A 53 -11.45 -15.00 -3.90
CA LYS A 53 -11.72 -14.31 -2.63
C LYS A 53 -12.91 -13.37 -2.76
N ILE A 54 -12.94 -12.54 -3.81
CA ILE A 54 -14.04 -11.60 -4.09
C ILE A 54 -15.34 -12.35 -4.37
N ILE A 55 -15.25 -13.49 -5.07
CA ILE A 55 -16.41 -14.35 -5.31
C ILE A 55 -17.02 -14.82 -3.98
N LYS A 56 -16.19 -15.32 -3.06
CA LYS A 56 -16.61 -15.78 -1.73
C LYS A 56 -17.18 -14.65 -0.87
N TYR A 57 -16.53 -13.49 -0.86
CA TYR A 57 -16.99 -12.35 -0.06
C TYR A 57 -18.32 -11.77 -0.52
N CYS A 58 -18.59 -11.77 -1.83
CA CYS A 58 -19.85 -11.29 -2.38
C CYS A 58 -20.96 -12.35 -2.37
N ASP A 59 -20.68 -13.59 -1.93
CA ASP A 59 -21.67 -14.66 -1.92
C ASP A 59 -22.80 -14.37 -0.92
N ASN A 60 -22.47 -13.80 0.24
CA ASN A 60 -23.42 -13.29 1.20
C ASN A 60 -23.60 -11.77 1.07
N VAL A 61 -24.63 -11.37 0.34
CA VAL A 61 -24.93 -9.96 0.03
C VAL A 61 -25.18 -9.11 1.27
N LYS A 62 -25.65 -9.72 2.37
CA LYS A 62 -25.90 -9.01 3.64
C LYS A 62 -24.61 -8.58 4.33
N GLU A 63 -23.50 -9.28 4.08
CA GLU A 63 -22.19 -8.98 4.68
C GLU A 63 -21.38 -7.99 3.85
N ILE A 64 -21.73 -7.75 2.59
CA ILE A 64 -21.05 -6.79 1.71
C ILE A 64 -20.80 -5.44 2.40
N PRO A 65 -21.77 -4.82 3.11
CA PRO A 65 -21.55 -3.54 3.81
C PRO A 65 -20.64 -3.61 5.04
N ASN A 66 -20.40 -4.82 5.57
CA ASN A 66 -19.59 -5.06 6.76
C ASN A 66 -18.13 -5.41 6.44
N LEU A 67 -17.82 -5.68 5.17
CA LEU A 67 -16.46 -5.99 4.72
C LEU A 67 -15.56 -4.76 4.76
N ASP A 68 -14.30 -4.96 5.12
CA ASP A 68 -13.26 -3.93 5.08
C ASP A 68 -12.68 -3.77 3.67
N TRP A 69 -13.45 -3.06 2.83
CA TRP A 69 -13.04 -2.72 1.47
C TRP A 69 -11.80 -1.82 1.43
N CYS A 70 -11.60 -0.98 2.46
CA CYS A 70 -10.49 -0.05 2.54
C CYS A 70 -9.16 -0.79 2.64
N SER A 71 -9.05 -1.75 3.57
CA SER A 71 -7.86 -2.58 3.72
C SER A 71 -7.58 -3.40 2.46
N TYR A 72 -8.61 -3.99 1.85
CA TYR A 72 -8.46 -4.72 0.59
C TYR A 72 -7.86 -3.86 -0.55
N ILE A 73 -8.36 -2.64 -0.74
CA ILE A 73 -7.87 -1.72 -1.77
C ILE A 73 -6.42 -1.30 -1.46
N LEU A 74 -6.14 -0.96 -0.20
CA LEU A 74 -4.82 -0.53 0.25
C LEU A 74 -3.78 -1.64 0.07
N GLU A 75 -4.09 -2.87 0.46
CA GLU A 75 -3.21 -4.02 0.24
C GLU A 75 -2.93 -4.24 -1.24
N ASN A 76 -3.96 -4.16 -2.09
CA ASN A 76 -3.78 -4.31 -3.53
C ASN A 76 -2.86 -3.21 -4.12
N LEU A 77 -3.01 -1.97 -3.68
CA LEU A 77 -2.12 -0.86 -4.08
C LEU A 77 -0.69 -1.08 -3.58
N CYS A 78 -0.49 -1.45 -2.32
CA CYS A 78 0.83 -1.76 -1.76
C CYS A 78 1.51 -2.90 -2.54
N ASN A 79 0.77 -3.97 -2.84
CA ASN A 79 1.26 -5.09 -3.64
C ASN A 79 1.65 -4.65 -5.06
N ALA A 80 0.86 -3.78 -5.70
CA ALA A 80 1.19 -3.24 -7.01
C ALA A 80 2.48 -2.40 -6.98
N VAL A 81 2.67 -1.55 -5.96
CA VAL A 81 3.90 -0.77 -5.78
C VAL A 81 5.10 -1.69 -5.51
N GLN A 82 4.95 -2.73 -4.69
CA GLN A 82 6.00 -3.71 -4.45
C GLN A 82 6.40 -4.46 -5.73
N ARG A 83 5.42 -4.89 -6.55
CA ARG A 83 5.67 -5.51 -7.85
C ARG A 83 6.44 -4.57 -8.78
N LEU A 84 6.07 -3.30 -8.82
CA LEU A 84 6.78 -2.28 -9.61
C LEU A 84 8.23 -2.12 -9.14
N LYS A 85 8.47 -2.03 -7.82
CA LYS A 85 9.82 -1.89 -7.24
C LYS A 85 10.71 -3.11 -7.51
N ASN A 86 10.14 -4.31 -7.42
CA ASN A 86 10.86 -5.56 -7.57
C ASN A 86 11.09 -5.95 -9.04
N ASN A 87 10.40 -5.32 -9.99
CA ASN A 87 10.59 -5.57 -11.41
C ASN A 87 11.89 -4.91 -11.90
N LYS A 88 12.95 -5.73 -12.04
CA LYS A 88 14.29 -5.31 -12.48
C LYS A 88 14.35 -5.01 -13.99
N ASN A 89 13.40 -5.49 -14.79
CA ASN A 89 13.32 -5.20 -16.22
C ASN A 89 12.68 -3.82 -16.44
N LYS A 90 13.51 -2.81 -16.68
CA LYS A 90 13.07 -1.42 -16.95
C LYS A 90 12.12 -1.32 -18.15
N GLU A 91 12.29 -2.19 -19.15
CA GLU A 91 11.47 -2.22 -20.38
C GLU A 91 10.09 -2.84 -20.18
N ALA A 92 9.89 -3.65 -19.14
CA ALA A 92 8.63 -4.33 -18.82
C ALA A 92 7.90 -3.70 -17.63
N ARG A 93 8.24 -2.47 -17.23
CA ARG A 93 7.50 -1.71 -16.22
C ARG A 93 6.14 -1.29 -16.78
N SER A 94 5.20 -2.22 -16.81
CA SER A 94 3.79 -1.85 -16.84
C SER A 94 3.52 -0.95 -15.63
N GLY A 95 2.76 0.13 -15.84
CA GLY A 95 2.49 1.12 -14.79
C GLY A 95 1.91 0.51 -13.50
N ILE A 96 1.75 1.35 -12.47
CA ILE A 96 1.10 0.91 -11.23
C ILE A 96 -0.29 0.37 -11.58
N SER A 97 -0.54 -0.90 -11.24
CA SER A 97 -1.87 -1.51 -11.30
C SER A 97 -2.63 -1.24 -9.99
N GLY A 98 -3.96 -1.38 -9.98
CA GLY A 98 -4.81 -1.15 -8.81
C GLY A 98 -5.70 0.09 -8.93
N CYS A 99 -6.25 0.55 -7.80
CA CYS A 99 -7.13 1.71 -7.76
C CYS A 99 -6.37 3.04 -7.89
N ILE A 100 -5.96 3.39 -9.12
CA ILE A 100 -5.26 4.66 -9.39
C ILE A 100 -6.10 5.87 -9.00
N LEU A 101 -7.43 5.77 -9.07
CA LEU A 101 -8.29 6.87 -8.68
C LEU A 101 -8.09 7.28 -7.21
N VAL A 102 -7.92 6.33 -6.30
CA VAL A 102 -7.64 6.65 -4.89
C VAL A 102 -6.36 7.47 -4.77
N LEU A 103 -5.31 7.09 -5.52
CA LEU A 103 -4.05 7.84 -5.55
C LEU A 103 -4.22 9.24 -6.14
N GLN A 104 -5.02 9.39 -7.20
CA GLN A 104 -5.30 10.68 -7.83
C GLN A 104 -6.07 11.62 -6.89
N ILE A 105 -7.13 11.11 -6.25
CA ILE A 105 -7.93 11.89 -5.31
C ILE A 105 -7.07 12.29 -4.10
N ALA A 106 -6.29 11.36 -3.54
CA ALA A 106 -5.37 11.67 -2.44
C ALA A 106 -4.36 12.75 -2.85
N TYR A 107 -3.74 12.61 -4.03
CA TYR A 107 -2.80 13.58 -4.57
C TYR A 107 -3.40 14.98 -4.70
N PHE A 108 -4.60 15.09 -5.28
CA PHE A 108 -5.20 16.39 -5.52
C PHE A 108 -5.64 17.11 -4.24
N HIS A 109 -6.11 16.36 -3.24
CA HIS A 109 -6.50 16.92 -1.95
C HIS A 109 -5.28 17.29 -1.12
N HIS A 110 -4.24 16.45 -1.08
CA HIS A 110 -3.05 16.72 -0.27
C HIS A 110 -2.21 17.88 -0.78
N ILE A 111 -2.32 18.26 -2.06
CA ILE A 111 -1.53 19.35 -2.65
C ILE A 111 -2.44 20.52 -3.02
N ALA A 112 -2.32 21.62 -2.28
CA ALA A 112 -2.93 22.89 -2.65
C ALA A 112 -2.16 23.51 -3.81
N PHE A 113 -2.62 23.19 -5.02
CA PHE A 113 -2.03 23.72 -6.24
C PHE A 113 -2.33 25.21 -6.36
N ARG A 114 -1.27 26.01 -6.47
CA ARG A 114 -1.33 27.47 -6.52
C ARG A 114 -2.06 28.10 -5.32
N GLY A 115 -1.93 27.51 -4.13
CA GLY A 115 -2.54 28.04 -2.89
C GLY A 115 -4.06 27.88 -2.82
N HIS A 116 -4.65 27.01 -3.66
CA HIS A 116 -6.07 26.69 -3.62
C HIS A 116 -6.25 25.29 -3.03
N PRO A 117 -6.57 25.16 -1.73
CA PRO A 117 -6.90 23.87 -1.13
C PRO A 117 -8.24 23.34 -1.64
N GLU A 118 -8.40 22.02 -1.59
CA GLU A 118 -9.62 21.34 -2.04
C GLU A 118 -10.57 21.10 -0.86
N PRO A 119 -11.90 21.08 -1.07
CA PRO A 119 -12.83 20.91 0.04
C PRO A 119 -12.72 19.52 0.69
N ILE A 120 -12.62 19.47 2.02
CA ILE A 120 -12.36 18.23 2.78
C ILE A 120 -13.62 17.37 3.04
N GLU A 121 -14.77 17.80 2.55
CA GLU A 121 -16.05 17.15 2.82
C GLU A 121 -16.15 15.79 2.13
N LEU A 122 -16.63 14.78 2.86
CA LEU A 122 -16.77 13.44 2.31
C LEU A 122 -18.03 13.25 1.44
N PRO A 123 -17.97 12.28 0.50
CA PRO A 123 -16.75 11.60 0.03
C PRO A 123 -15.89 12.52 -0.85
N LEU A 124 -14.56 12.51 -0.68
CA LEU A 124 -13.63 13.43 -1.37
C LEU A 124 -13.78 13.44 -2.91
N ILE A 125 -14.17 12.31 -3.50
CA ILE A 125 -14.42 12.15 -4.93
C ILE A 125 -15.55 13.06 -5.46
N LYS A 126 -16.50 13.46 -4.61
CA LYS A 126 -17.65 14.30 -5.01
C LYS A 126 -17.23 15.67 -5.56
N HIS A 127 -16.03 16.12 -5.18
CA HIS A 127 -15.47 17.41 -5.60
C HIS A 127 -14.74 17.35 -6.94
N TRP A 128 -14.69 16.19 -7.59
CA TRP A 128 -13.91 15.95 -8.79
C TRP A 128 -14.79 15.52 -9.96
N THR A 129 -14.86 16.39 -10.96
CA THR A 129 -15.43 16.07 -12.27
C THR A 129 -14.33 15.78 -13.28
N ASP A 130 -14.65 15.08 -14.36
CA ASP A 130 -13.71 14.82 -15.46
C ASP A 130 -13.06 16.11 -15.98
N GLU A 131 -13.85 17.18 -16.10
CA GLU A 131 -13.38 18.49 -16.54
C GLU A 131 -12.40 19.11 -15.55
N LYS A 132 -12.69 19.03 -14.24
CA LYS A 132 -11.81 19.55 -13.19
C LYS A 132 -10.49 18.76 -13.14
N ILE A 133 -10.54 17.43 -13.24
CA ILE A 133 -9.37 16.57 -13.31
C ILE A 133 -8.51 16.93 -14.54
N LYS A 134 -9.11 16.98 -15.73
CA LYS A 134 -8.39 17.34 -16.97
C LYS A 134 -7.77 18.73 -16.87
N THR A 135 -8.50 19.69 -16.30
CA THR A 135 -8.01 21.06 -16.09
C THR A 135 -6.83 21.08 -15.13
N ARG A 136 -6.91 20.35 -14.00
CA ARG A 136 -5.85 20.24 -13.00
C ARG A 136 -4.59 19.65 -13.62
N ILE A 137 -4.71 18.50 -14.30
CA ILE A 137 -3.59 17.83 -14.98
C ILE A 137 -2.96 18.75 -16.04
N SER A 138 -3.76 19.42 -16.87
CA SER A 138 -3.25 20.33 -17.91
C SER A 138 -2.50 21.52 -17.32
N LYS A 139 -2.98 22.08 -16.21
CA LYS A 139 -2.31 23.20 -15.52
C LYS A 139 -0.98 22.76 -14.89
N GLU A 140 -0.94 21.59 -14.26
CA GLU A 140 0.28 21.06 -13.64
C GLU A 140 1.31 20.62 -14.67
N ALA A 141 0.89 20.01 -15.78
CA ALA A 141 1.78 19.62 -16.87
C ALA A 141 2.52 20.81 -17.51
N LYS A 142 1.95 22.03 -17.45
CA LYS A 142 2.58 23.27 -17.94
C LYS A 142 3.64 23.84 -16.99
N THR A 143 3.58 23.49 -15.70
CA THR A 143 4.53 23.99 -14.70
C THR A 143 5.50 22.90 -14.30
N SER A 144 4.97 21.88 -13.63
CA SER A 144 5.58 20.63 -13.17
C SER A 144 4.58 20.00 -12.18
N PHE A 145 4.49 18.67 -12.17
CA PHE A 145 3.67 17.96 -11.19
C PHE A 145 4.31 18.05 -9.78
N GLY A 146 3.48 17.95 -8.75
CA GLY A 146 3.89 17.94 -7.35
C GLY A 146 4.23 19.31 -6.77
N GLN A 147 3.96 20.39 -7.50
CA GLN A 147 4.23 21.77 -7.07
C GLN A 147 3.00 22.37 -6.36
N GLY A 148 3.06 22.45 -5.03
CA GLY A 148 2.04 23.09 -4.22
C GLY A 148 2.28 22.91 -2.73
N GLU A 149 1.47 23.59 -1.92
CA GLU A 149 1.55 23.47 -0.47
C GLU A 149 0.92 22.16 -0.02
N LEU A 150 1.69 21.37 0.73
CA LEU A 150 1.20 20.13 1.32
C LEU A 150 0.21 20.46 2.43
N GLN A 151 -1.03 20.05 2.25
CA GLN A 151 -2.08 20.17 3.26
C GLN A 151 -1.81 19.15 4.36
N LYS A 152 -1.44 19.63 5.56
CA LYS A 152 -1.14 18.81 6.74
C LYS A 152 -2.39 18.36 7.51
N GLU A 153 -3.57 18.85 7.12
CA GLU A 153 -4.83 18.48 7.77
C GLU A 153 -5.10 16.98 7.62
N SER A 154 -5.52 16.35 8.73
CA SER A 154 -5.91 14.93 8.72
C SER A 154 -7.26 14.80 8.02
N TYR A 155 -7.24 14.31 6.78
CA TYR A 155 -8.47 14.04 6.04
C TYR A 155 -9.24 12.91 6.74
N PRO A 156 -10.54 13.09 7.04
CA PRO A 156 -11.34 12.01 7.62
C PRO A 156 -11.47 10.91 6.57
N VAL A 157 -10.79 9.77 6.74
CA VAL A 157 -10.84 8.69 5.73
C VAL A 157 -12.07 7.78 5.91
N CYS A 158 -12.73 7.80 7.08
CA CYS A 158 -14.00 7.11 7.32
C CYS A 158 -14.66 7.59 8.64
N ALA A 159 -15.99 7.74 8.66
CA ALA A 159 -16.75 8.12 9.86
C ALA A 159 -17.01 6.96 10.84
N LYS A 160 -16.78 5.71 10.41
CA LYS A 160 -16.66 4.60 11.35
C LYS A 160 -15.27 4.71 11.95
N GLU A 161 -15.17 4.82 13.27
CA GLU A 161 -13.98 4.46 14.05
C GLU A 161 -13.67 2.96 13.88
N GLY A 162 -13.55 2.49 12.64
CA GLY A 162 -12.79 1.29 12.36
C GLY A 162 -11.40 1.64 12.82
N ARG A 163 -10.97 1.00 13.92
CA ARG A 163 -9.61 1.09 14.44
C ARG A 163 -8.67 0.96 13.26
N PHE A 164 -8.22 2.08 12.71
CA PHE A 164 -7.22 2.11 11.66
C PHE A 164 -5.88 1.92 12.36
N ASN A 165 -5.75 0.80 13.07
CA ASN A 165 -4.48 0.20 13.35
C ASN A 165 -4.00 -0.33 11.99
N ALA A 166 -3.38 0.54 11.19
CA ALA A 166 -2.46 0.07 10.17
C ALA A 166 -1.52 -1.01 10.77
N SER A 167 -1.22 -0.89 12.06
CA SER A 167 -0.51 -1.86 12.91
C SER A 167 -1.14 -3.26 13.08
N GLN A 168 -2.43 -3.51 12.84
CA GLN A 168 -3.03 -4.83 13.16
C GLN A 168 -3.21 -5.79 11.97
N HIS A 169 -3.18 -5.34 10.71
CA HIS A 169 -3.17 -6.27 9.56
C HIS A 169 -1.77 -6.49 8.95
N PHE A 170 -0.79 -5.64 9.26
CA PHE A 170 0.64 -5.96 9.05
C PHE A 170 1.18 -6.97 10.09
N ALA A 171 0.37 -7.38 11.07
CA ALA A 171 0.81 -8.18 12.22
C ALA A 171 1.14 -9.65 11.91
N THR A 172 0.87 -10.18 10.71
CA THR A 172 1.18 -11.59 10.41
C THR A 172 2.41 -11.83 9.55
N ARG A 173 3.14 -10.80 9.10
CA ARG A 173 4.53 -10.97 8.63
C ARG A 173 5.42 -9.76 8.91
N ARG A 174 6.16 -9.86 10.02
CA ARG A 174 7.44 -9.20 10.31
C ARG A 174 7.40 -7.67 10.42
N TYR A 175 6.87 -7.16 11.54
CA TYR A 175 7.52 -6.01 12.15
C TYR A 175 8.89 -6.48 12.66
N VAL A 176 9.96 -5.91 12.13
CA VAL A 176 11.22 -5.87 12.87
C VAL A 176 11.01 -4.77 13.89
N THR A 177 10.61 -5.15 15.11
CA THR A 177 10.69 -4.23 16.24
C THR A 177 12.16 -3.93 16.44
N TYR A 178 12.58 -2.74 16.05
CA TYR A 178 13.90 -2.25 16.35
C TYR A 178 13.83 -1.68 17.77
N GLU A 179 14.35 -2.42 18.73
CA GLU A 179 14.55 -1.89 20.08
C GLU A 179 15.57 -0.76 19.97
N ILE A 180 15.15 0.45 20.33
CA ILE A 180 16.06 1.59 20.43
C ILE A 180 17.14 1.20 21.46
N PRO A 181 18.43 1.23 21.10
CA PRO A 181 19.51 0.94 22.03
C PRO A 181 19.33 1.77 23.30
N SER A 182 19.57 1.17 24.47
CA SER A 182 19.39 1.82 25.77
C SER A 182 20.23 3.10 25.96
N SER A 183 21.20 3.36 25.09
CA SER A 183 22.00 4.58 25.03
C SER A 183 21.32 5.76 24.31
N LEU A 184 20.16 5.56 23.67
CA LEU A 184 19.42 6.57 22.91
C LEU A 184 18.05 6.82 23.54
N PHE A 185 17.64 8.08 23.56
CA PHE A 185 16.34 8.48 24.11
C PHE A 185 15.18 8.09 23.19
N SER A 186 14.09 7.63 23.79
CA SER A 186 12.80 7.43 23.13
C SER A 186 12.17 8.75 22.70
N ASP A 187 11.13 8.68 21.87
CA ASP A 187 10.36 9.86 21.45
C ASP A 187 9.81 10.64 22.66
N ILE A 188 9.33 9.89 23.66
CA ILE A 188 8.76 10.45 24.89
C ILE A 188 9.84 11.18 25.69
N GLU A 189 11.01 10.56 25.87
CA GLU A 189 12.11 11.18 26.62
C GLU A 189 12.69 12.40 25.90
N ILE A 190 12.69 12.42 24.56
CA ILE A 190 13.12 13.59 23.79
C ILE A 190 12.12 14.72 23.94
N HIS A 191 10.83 14.43 23.80
CA HIS A 191 9.75 15.41 23.97
C HIS A 191 9.74 16.01 25.39
N GLU A 192 9.99 15.20 26.41
CA GLU A 192 10.07 15.66 27.81
C GLU A 192 11.34 16.48 28.12
N LYS A 193 12.43 16.27 27.39
CA LYS A 193 13.73 16.94 27.63
C LYS A 193 13.94 18.20 26.79
N ALA A 194 13.29 18.31 25.65
CA ALA A 194 13.44 19.46 24.77
C ALA A 194 12.82 20.72 25.41
N ARG A 195 13.49 21.87 25.29
CA ARG A 195 12.96 23.15 25.81
C ARG A 195 11.95 23.78 24.87
N ASP A 196 12.08 23.50 23.57
CA ASP A 196 11.21 23.99 22.51
C ASP A 196 11.18 23.01 21.32
N GLU A 197 10.27 23.26 20.38
CA GLU A 197 10.04 22.43 19.19
C GLU A 197 11.29 22.32 18.29
N LEU A 198 12.11 23.37 18.23
CA LEU A 198 13.34 23.37 17.42
C LEU A 198 14.42 22.47 18.05
N GLU A 199 14.55 22.49 19.37
CA GLU A 199 15.44 21.60 20.10
C GLU A 199 14.96 20.14 20.04
N GLU A 200 13.65 19.91 20.08
CA GLU A 200 13.04 18.58 19.90
C GLU A 200 13.40 17.99 18.53
N ASP A 201 13.17 18.76 17.46
CA ASP A 201 13.50 18.36 16.09
C ASP A 201 14.99 18.06 15.92
N LEU A 202 15.86 18.88 16.53
CA LEU A 202 17.31 18.68 16.48
C LEU A 202 17.72 17.42 17.25
N MET A 203 17.12 17.14 18.41
CA MET A 203 17.38 15.93 19.20
C MET A 203 16.89 14.66 18.48
N LEU A 204 15.73 14.72 17.81
CA LEU A 204 15.22 13.64 16.96
C LEU A 204 16.16 13.38 15.78
N LEU A 205 16.61 14.43 15.09
CA LEU A 205 17.54 14.33 13.96
C LEU A 205 18.89 13.71 14.38
N LEU A 206 19.44 14.14 15.51
CA LEU A 206 20.68 13.58 16.07
C LEU A 206 20.52 12.09 16.37
N ARG A 207 19.42 11.70 17.04
CA ARG A 207 19.13 10.30 17.34
C ARG A 207 19.01 9.45 16.08
N TYR A 208 18.25 9.90 15.07
CA TYR A 208 18.09 9.12 13.83
C TYR A 208 19.41 8.95 13.08
N THR A 209 20.28 9.96 13.12
CA THR A 209 21.62 9.89 12.51
C THR A 209 22.49 8.85 13.23
N SER A 210 22.46 8.83 14.57
CA SER A 210 23.16 7.81 15.37
C SER A 210 22.61 6.40 15.12
N LEU A 211 21.29 6.24 15.07
CA LEU A 211 20.62 4.97 14.77
C LEU A 211 21.05 4.39 13.43
N PHE A 212 21.09 5.25 12.41
CA PHE A 212 21.52 4.89 11.06
C PHE A 212 22.97 4.43 11.05
N SER A 213 23.87 5.17 11.73
CA SER A 213 25.28 4.78 11.85
C SER A 213 25.46 3.43 12.54
N MET A 214 24.74 3.18 13.63
CA MET A 214 24.79 1.91 14.37
C MET A 214 24.32 0.73 13.51
N LEU A 215 23.18 0.87 12.82
CA LEU A 215 22.66 -0.16 11.92
C LEU A 215 23.65 -0.52 10.81
N HIS A 216 24.35 0.48 10.26
CA HIS A 216 25.37 0.25 9.25
C HIS A 216 26.59 -0.48 9.82
N ALA A 217 27.04 -0.13 11.03
CA ALA A 217 28.12 -0.83 11.70
C ALA A 217 27.77 -2.31 11.95
N ASP A 218 26.56 -2.60 12.44
CA ASP A 218 26.08 -3.97 12.67
C ASP A 218 26.01 -4.77 11.37
N HIS A 219 25.52 -4.16 10.29
CA HIS A 219 25.46 -4.83 9.00
C HIS A 219 26.85 -5.15 8.44
N ILE A 220 27.80 -4.22 8.56
CA ILE A 220 29.20 -4.45 8.18
C ILE A 220 29.77 -5.61 9.01
N ASN A 221 29.59 -5.59 10.33
CA ASN A 221 30.06 -6.66 11.22
C ASN A 221 29.47 -8.03 10.86
N ALA A 222 28.16 -8.09 10.54
CA ALA A 222 27.49 -9.31 10.14
C ALA A 222 28.03 -9.86 8.80
N ILE A 223 28.31 -8.98 7.84
CA ILE A 223 28.94 -9.36 6.56
C ILE A 223 30.37 -9.86 6.82
N THR A 224 31.15 -9.15 7.63
CA THR A 224 32.52 -9.56 7.99
C THR A 224 32.54 -10.93 8.66
N GLN A 225 31.59 -11.24 9.55
CA GLN A 225 31.51 -12.56 10.17
C GLN A 225 31.14 -13.65 9.17
N ARG A 226 30.16 -13.42 8.29
CA ARG A 226 29.81 -14.39 7.23
C ARG A 226 31.00 -14.69 6.31
N LEU A 227 31.80 -13.67 6.00
CA LEU A 227 33.02 -13.87 5.20
C LEU A 227 34.05 -14.73 5.94
N ARG A 228 34.23 -14.55 7.26
CA ARG A 228 35.07 -15.44 8.08
C ARG A 228 34.54 -16.87 8.12
N ASP A 229 33.22 -17.04 8.28
CA ASP A 229 32.60 -18.37 8.33
C ASP A 229 32.72 -19.14 7.01
N VAL A 230 32.73 -18.43 5.88
CA VAL A 230 32.97 -19.02 4.56
C VAL A 230 34.45 -19.37 4.39
N ALA A 231 35.36 -18.49 4.82
CA ALA A 231 36.79 -18.76 4.79
C ALA A 231 37.15 -20.02 5.61
N ASN A 232 36.65 -20.12 6.85
CA ASN A 232 36.88 -21.27 7.73
C ASN A 232 36.31 -22.57 7.14
N ARG A 233 35.12 -22.52 6.52
CA ARG A 233 34.53 -23.70 5.85
C ARG A 233 35.36 -24.17 4.66
N ASN A 234 35.92 -23.25 3.89
CA ASN A 234 36.78 -23.60 2.76
C ASN A 234 38.12 -24.17 3.22
N THR A 235 38.65 -23.74 4.38
CA THR A 235 39.85 -24.34 5.00
C THR A 235 39.59 -25.77 5.45
N ILE A 236 38.45 -26.04 6.10
CA ILE A 236 38.07 -27.40 6.54
C ILE A 236 37.89 -28.35 5.34
N LEU A 237 37.24 -27.89 4.26
CA LEU A 237 37.08 -28.70 3.04
C LEU A 237 38.42 -28.98 2.34
N ALA A 238 39.41 -28.07 2.45
CA ALA A 238 40.75 -28.30 1.92
C ALA A 238 41.52 -29.36 2.73
N GLU A 239 41.39 -29.36 4.05
CA GLU A 239 41.98 -30.37 4.94
C GLU A 239 41.33 -31.76 4.77
N GLU A 240 40.01 -31.84 4.55
CA GLU A 240 39.31 -33.11 4.29
C GLU A 240 39.70 -33.75 2.95
N VAL A 241 40.01 -32.94 1.93
CA VAL A 241 40.48 -33.44 0.63
C VAL A 241 41.90 -34.00 0.73
N GLU A 242 42.76 -33.41 1.57
CA GLU A 242 44.13 -33.88 1.80
C GLU A 242 44.20 -35.21 2.59
N ILE A 243 43.19 -35.52 3.42
CA ILE A 243 43.13 -36.78 4.19
C ILE A 243 42.66 -37.98 3.33
N VAL A 244 42.01 -37.72 2.19
CA VAL A 244 41.43 -38.75 1.31
C VAL A 244 42.34 -39.09 0.09
N THR A 245 43.45 -38.38 -0.07
CA THR A 245 44.52 -38.67 -1.06
C THR A 245 45.77 -39.26 -0.42
#